data_AF-A0A258AQ26-F1
#
_entry.id   AF-A0A258AQ26-F1
#
_cell.length_a   1.000
_cell.length_b   1.000
_cell.length_c   1.000
_cell.angle_alpha   90.00
_cell.angle_beta   90.00
_cell.angle_gamma   90.00
#
_symmetry.space_group_name_H-M   'P 1'
#
loop_
_entity.id
_entity.type
_entity.pdbx_description
1 polymer ?
#
loop_
_entity_poly.entity_id
_entity_poly.type
_entity_poly.pdbx_seq_one_letter_code
_entity_poly.pdbx_strand_id
1 'polypeptide(L)'
;MKTNPLLIMTALALASCGKAPEAAKTTAAPKSAAVPDARIEAEISSALTPAPKPTVSAADEALKSEADSIIAQYPGKTATELLNTPEVKDKLIVAMKKLSADPVLLKRVNSTVDLAAQIKGLEGAAKLDLDMKGYDQERTSRMLQSVLSEEPQRIVDFLVSEIGEAAPDLSYGGLDRAPNGVAIVPNTLPAPATAAPPTDPE
;
A
#
# COMPACT_ATOMS: atom_id res chain seq x y z
N MET A 1 -38.48 -2.79 32.88
CA MET A 1 -38.66 -3.73 34.00
C MET A 1 -38.83 -5.16 33.47
N LYS A 2 -37.81 -6.01 33.57
CA LYS A 2 -37.93 -7.39 34.09
C LYS A 2 -36.55 -8.04 34.14
N THR A 3 -36.25 -8.53 35.32
CA THR A 3 -35.05 -9.18 35.83
C THR A 3 -34.97 -10.67 35.44
N ASN A 4 -33.74 -11.18 35.31
CA ASN A 4 -33.15 -12.52 35.60
C ASN A 4 -34.01 -13.54 36.39
N PRO A 5 -33.65 -14.85 36.54
CA PRO A 5 -32.38 -15.57 36.23
C PRO A 5 -32.57 -17.01 35.66
N LEU A 6 -31.49 -17.71 35.26
CA LEU A 6 -31.43 -19.16 35.51
C LEU A 6 -29.97 -19.62 35.71
N LEU A 7 -29.76 -20.12 36.92
CA LEU A 7 -28.53 -20.61 37.52
C LEU A 7 -28.77 -22.12 37.69
N ILE A 8 -27.96 -22.97 37.06
CA ILE A 8 -27.97 -24.42 37.33
C ILE A 8 -26.75 -24.74 38.18
N MET A 9 -27.04 -25.26 39.37
CA MET A 9 -26.17 -25.56 40.50
C MET A 9 -26.48 -27.00 40.90
N THR A 10 -25.50 -27.92 40.87
CA THR A 10 -25.44 -29.21 41.61
C THR A 10 -24.15 -29.95 41.19
N ALA A 11 -23.35 -30.64 42.00
CA ALA A 11 -23.30 -31.00 43.43
C ALA A 11 -21.82 -31.40 43.73
N LEU A 12 -21.16 -30.90 44.78
CA LEU A 12 -20.96 -31.53 46.10
C LEU A 12 -20.39 -32.97 46.13
N ALA A 13 -19.13 -33.13 46.60
CA ALA A 13 -18.72 -34.11 47.63
C ALA A 13 -17.20 -34.00 47.97
N LEU A 14 -16.90 -33.75 49.25
CA LEU A 14 -15.60 -33.93 49.90
C LEU A 14 -15.59 -35.28 50.63
N ALA A 15 -14.53 -36.10 50.47
CA ALA A 15 -14.15 -37.14 51.44
C ALA A 15 -12.68 -37.63 51.25
N SER A 16 -11.86 -37.24 52.23
CA SER A 16 -10.74 -37.90 52.93
C SER A 16 -9.92 -39.07 52.32
N CYS A 17 -8.59 -38.98 52.55
CA CYS A 17 -7.45 -39.84 52.19
C CYS A 17 -7.56 -41.35 52.45
N GLY A 18 -7.01 -42.13 51.51
CA GLY A 18 -6.55 -43.51 51.71
C GLY A 18 -5.93 -44.14 50.45
N LYS A 19 -4.61 -44.36 50.46
CA LYS A 19 -3.80 -45.39 49.73
C LYS A 19 -4.02 -45.64 48.21
N ALA A 20 -2.99 -45.26 47.43
CA ALA A 20 -2.50 -45.59 46.06
C ALA A 20 -3.22 -46.65 45.16
N PRO A 21 -3.13 -46.61 43.80
CA PRO A 21 -1.98 -46.10 43.01
C PRO A 21 -2.26 -45.30 41.71
N GLU A 22 -1.17 -44.70 41.21
CA GLU A 22 -0.81 -44.41 39.81
C GLU A 22 -1.43 -43.22 39.02
N ALA A 23 -0.49 -42.42 38.49
CA ALA A 23 -0.52 -41.56 37.30
C ALA A 23 -1.34 -40.23 37.25
N ALA A 24 -0.54 -39.15 37.20
CA ALA A 24 -0.56 -38.08 36.20
C ALA A 24 -1.39 -36.79 36.43
N LYS A 25 -0.60 -35.74 36.72
CA LYS A 25 -0.66 -34.36 36.19
C LYS A 25 -1.85 -33.46 36.56
N THR A 26 -1.57 -32.62 37.57
CA THR A 26 -2.17 -31.31 37.84
C THR A 26 -2.03 -30.37 36.63
N THR A 27 -3.15 -29.93 36.06
CA THR A 27 -3.22 -28.85 35.08
C THR A 27 -3.31 -27.51 35.81
N ALA A 28 -2.29 -26.68 35.60
CA ALA A 28 -2.22 -25.30 36.06
C ALA A 28 -2.99 -24.34 35.12
N ALA A 29 -3.28 -23.17 35.67
CA ALA A 29 -3.84 -21.96 35.05
C ALA A 29 -3.39 -21.68 33.60
N PRO A 30 -4.20 -20.97 32.79
CA PRO A 30 -3.85 -20.64 31.41
C PRO A 30 -2.69 -19.66 31.41
N LYS A 31 -1.49 -20.21 31.28
CA LYS A 31 -0.26 -19.48 31.02
C LYS A 31 -0.39 -18.88 29.62
N SER A 32 -0.30 -17.55 29.55
CA SER A 32 -0.07 -16.83 28.30
C SER A 32 0.96 -17.61 27.48
N ALA A 33 0.57 -18.08 26.29
CA ALA A 33 1.44 -18.83 25.42
C ALA A 33 2.58 -17.89 25.02
N ALA A 34 3.73 -18.04 25.68
CA ALA A 34 4.97 -17.46 25.23
C ALA A 34 5.19 -17.95 23.80
N VAL A 35 5.08 -17.04 22.84
CA VAL A 35 5.53 -17.26 21.48
C VAL A 35 7.02 -17.61 21.60
N PRO A 36 7.47 -18.79 21.15
CA PRO A 36 8.87 -19.14 21.28
C PRO A 36 9.71 -18.14 20.48
N ASP A 37 10.69 -17.50 21.11
CA ASP A 37 11.65 -16.56 20.51
C ASP A 37 12.17 -17.02 19.14
N ALA A 38 12.37 -18.33 18.96
CA ALA A 38 12.80 -18.93 17.69
C ALA A 38 11.87 -18.64 16.49
N ARG A 39 10.57 -18.42 16.71
CA ARG A 39 9.65 -18.02 15.62
C ARG A 39 9.86 -16.57 15.23
N ILE A 40 10.00 -15.68 16.21
CA ILE A 40 10.25 -14.26 15.97
C ILE A 40 11.63 -14.07 15.33
N GLU A 41 12.65 -14.79 15.81
CA GLU A 41 14.01 -14.73 15.27
C GLU A 41 14.10 -15.33 13.85
N ALA A 42 13.32 -16.36 13.54
CA ALA A 42 13.17 -16.89 12.19
C ALA A 42 12.41 -15.95 11.26
N GLU A 43 11.39 -15.25 11.76
CA GLU A 43 10.60 -14.28 10.97
C GLU A 43 11.40 -13.00 10.72
N ILE A 44 12.19 -12.54 11.70
CA ILE A 44 13.16 -11.44 11.55
C ILE A 44 14.29 -11.85 10.60
N SER A 45 14.86 -13.05 10.75
CA SER A 45 15.91 -13.54 9.84
C SER A 45 15.38 -13.69 8.42
N SER A 46 14.13 -14.14 8.25
CA SER A 46 13.44 -14.22 6.96
C SER A 46 13.21 -12.83 6.35
N ALA A 47 12.80 -11.86 7.15
CA ALA A 47 12.63 -10.47 6.73
C ALA A 47 13.96 -9.75 6.42
N LEU A 48 15.06 -10.17 7.04
CA LEU A 48 16.41 -9.62 6.84
C LEU A 48 17.24 -10.38 5.79
N THR A 49 16.81 -11.57 5.36
CA THR A 49 17.36 -12.20 4.16
C THR A 49 17.02 -11.29 2.98
N PRO A 50 18.02 -10.78 2.23
CA PRO A 50 17.76 -10.08 0.99
C PRO A 50 16.94 -11.01 0.10
N ALA A 51 15.75 -10.57 -0.31
CA ALA A 51 15.01 -11.27 -1.34
C ALA A 51 15.97 -11.52 -2.52
N PRO A 52 15.97 -12.72 -3.13
CA PRO A 52 16.80 -12.98 -4.29
C PRO A 52 16.54 -11.85 -5.29
N LYS A 53 17.64 -11.23 -5.76
CA LYS A 53 17.60 -10.17 -6.79
C LYS A 53 16.60 -10.62 -7.84
N PRO A 54 15.55 -9.83 -8.14
CA PRO A 54 14.53 -10.26 -9.08
C PRO A 54 15.24 -10.61 -10.38
N THR A 55 15.17 -11.89 -10.77
CA THR A 55 15.56 -12.30 -12.11
C THR A 55 14.65 -11.50 -13.04
N VAL A 56 15.24 -10.58 -13.81
CA VAL A 56 14.48 -9.76 -14.75
C VAL A 56 13.75 -10.72 -15.69
N SER A 57 12.42 -10.67 -15.68
CA SER A 57 11.62 -11.53 -16.54
C SER A 57 11.88 -11.15 -17.99
N ALA A 58 11.83 -12.11 -18.92
CA ALA A 58 11.89 -11.81 -20.36
C ALA A 58 10.81 -10.80 -20.79
N ALA A 59 9.67 -10.78 -20.07
CA ALA A 59 8.63 -9.78 -20.27
C ALA A 59 9.07 -8.36 -19.85
N ASP A 60 9.85 -8.23 -18.79
CA ASP A 60 10.37 -6.94 -18.32
C ASP A 60 11.48 -6.41 -19.25
N GLU A 61 12.33 -7.30 -19.76
CA GLU A 61 13.32 -6.92 -20.77
C GLU A 61 12.65 -6.47 -22.09
N ALA A 62 11.58 -7.14 -22.50
CA ALA A 62 10.81 -6.75 -23.68
C ALA A 62 10.15 -5.37 -23.49
N LEU A 63 9.49 -5.14 -22.34
CA LEU A 63 8.91 -3.84 -22.01
C LEU A 63 9.96 -2.73 -21.95
N LYS A 64 11.14 -3.03 -21.39
CA LYS A 64 12.26 -2.09 -21.35
C LYS A 64 12.75 -1.76 -22.75
N SER A 65 12.93 -2.77 -23.60
CA SER A 65 13.34 -2.58 -25.00
C SER A 65 12.32 -1.73 -25.78
N GLU A 66 11.03 -1.97 -25.57
CA GLU A 66 9.95 -1.18 -26.17
C GLU A 66 9.96 0.27 -25.68
N ALA A 67 10.08 0.48 -24.37
CA ALA A 67 10.20 1.81 -23.77
C ALA A 67 11.43 2.58 -24.30
N ASP A 68 12.59 1.92 -24.36
CA ASP A 68 13.83 2.52 -24.86
C ASP A 68 13.73 2.81 -26.37
N SER A 69 13.01 1.96 -27.13
CA SER A 69 12.71 2.20 -28.55
C SER A 69 11.82 3.44 -28.75
N ILE A 70 10.78 3.62 -27.93
CA ILE A 70 9.93 4.81 -27.97
C ILE A 70 10.73 6.06 -27.62
N ILE A 71 11.59 6.01 -26.60
CA ILE A 71 12.47 7.14 -26.24
C ILE A 71 13.40 7.48 -27.42
N ALA A 72 13.95 6.47 -28.09
CA ALA A 72 14.83 6.67 -29.25
C ALA A 72 14.10 7.23 -30.48
N GLN A 73 12.82 6.87 -30.68
CA GLN A 73 12.00 7.39 -31.77
C GLN A 73 11.63 8.86 -31.60
N TYR A 74 11.54 9.33 -30.35
CA TYR A 74 11.13 10.68 -30.00
C TYR A 74 12.22 11.42 -29.20
N PRO A 75 13.40 11.68 -29.80
CA PRO A 75 14.51 12.31 -29.08
C PRO A 75 14.16 13.73 -28.65
N GLY A 76 14.50 14.07 -27.40
CA GLY A 76 14.25 15.40 -26.83
C GLY A 76 12.82 15.63 -26.34
N LYS A 77 11.94 14.62 -26.41
CA LYS A 77 10.63 14.67 -25.78
C LYS A 77 10.72 14.38 -24.28
N THR A 78 9.97 15.12 -23.51
CA THR A 78 9.79 14.89 -22.06
C THR A 78 8.91 13.66 -21.80
N ALA A 79 9.00 13.08 -20.61
CA ALA A 79 8.15 11.97 -20.19
C ALA A 79 6.64 12.27 -20.39
N THR A 80 6.19 13.50 -20.10
CA THR A 80 4.80 13.91 -20.37
C THR A 80 4.44 13.86 -21.84
N GLU A 81 5.32 14.31 -22.73
CA GLU A 81 5.06 14.26 -24.16
C GLU A 81 5.03 12.83 -24.69
N LEU A 82 5.90 11.95 -24.15
CA LEU A 82 5.92 10.53 -24.48
C LEU A 82 4.62 9.83 -24.07
N LEU A 83 4.08 10.13 -22.88
CA LEU A 83 2.76 9.63 -22.45
C LEU A 83 1.60 10.08 -23.36
N ASN A 84 1.78 11.18 -24.10
CA ASN A 84 0.79 11.71 -25.02
C ASN A 84 0.99 11.25 -26.48
N THR A 85 2.02 10.46 -26.77
CA THR A 85 2.15 9.79 -28.07
C THR A 85 1.01 8.78 -28.25
N PRO A 86 0.50 8.56 -29.47
CA PRO A 86 -0.64 7.67 -29.70
C PRO A 86 -0.40 6.25 -29.18
N GLU A 87 0.80 5.71 -29.40
CA GLU A 87 1.21 4.37 -28.97
C GLU A 87 1.13 4.17 -27.45
N VAL A 88 1.60 5.17 -26.69
CA VAL A 88 1.62 5.10 -25.22
C VAL A 88 0.29 5.53 -24.63
N LYS A 89 -0.36 6.55 -25.21
CA LYS A 89 -1.61 7.13 -24.73
C LYS A 89 -2.75 6.11 -24.75
N ASP A 90 -2.86 5.32 -25.81
CA ASP A 90 -3.92 4.32 -25.92
C ASP A 90 -3.75 3.23 -24.85
N LYS A 91 -2.51 2.79 -24.63
CA LYS A 91 -2.15 1.84 -23.57
C LYS A 91 -2.40 2.42 -22.18
N LEU A 92 -2.07 3.69 -21.96
CA LEU A 92 -2.36 4.41 -20.73
C LEU A 92 -3.86 4.46 -20.45
N ILE A 93 -4.69 4.79 -21.45
CA ILE A 93 -6.15 4.84 -21.29
C ILE A 93 -6.69 3.46 -20.90
N VAL A 94 -6.21 2.39 -21.54
CA VAL A 94 -6.59 1.01 -21.20
C VAL A 94 -6.19 0.68 -19.76
N ALA A 95 -4.95 1.00 -19.36
CA ALA A 95 -4.46 0.74 -18.02
C ALA A 95 -5.21 1.54 -16.96
N MET A 96 -5.51 2.81 -17.22
CA MET A 96 -6.32 3.68 -16.35
C MET A 96 -7.76 3.17 -16.21
N LYS A 97 -8.35 2.65 -17.29
CA LYS A 97 -9.67 2.01 -17.23
C LYS A 97 -9.65 0.77 -16.34
N LYS A 98 -8.64 -0.10 -16.48
CA LYS A 98 -8.46 -1.27 -15.61
C LYS A 98 -8.24 -0.86 -14.15
N LEU A 99 -7.39 0.15 -13.90
CA LEU A 99 -7.13 0.69 -12.57
C LEU A 99 -8.41 1.26 -11.94
N SER A 100 -9.22 1.98 -12.71
CA SER A 100 -10.48 2.55 -12.22
C SER A 100 -11.51 1.48 -11.82
N ALA A 101 -11.39 0.27 -12.37
CA ALA A 101 -12.25 -0.86 -12.04
C ALA A 101 -11.75 -1.66 -10.83
N ASP A 102 -10.53 -1.39 -10.34
CA ASP A 102 -9.94 -2.07 -9.19
C ASP A 102 -9.92 -1.17 -7.94
N PRO A 103 -10.90 -1.30 -7.03
CA PRO A 103 -10.97 -0.48 -5.83
C PRO A 103 -9.82 -0.75 -4.85
N VAL A 104 -9.19 -1.92 -4.89
CA VAL A 104 -8.07 -2.27 -3.98
C VAL A 104 -6.83 -1.49 -4.39
N LEU A 105 -6.53 -1.44 -5.68
CA LEU A 105 -5.41 -0.69 -6.22
C LEU A 105 -5.58 0.82 -6.07
N LEU A 106 -6.78 1.33 -6.34
CA LEU A 106 -7.10 2.74 -6.09
C LEU A 106 -6.91 3.10 -4.62
N LYS A 107 -7.40 2.24 -3.70
CA LYS A 107 -7.21 2.45 -2.27
C LYS A 107 -5.73 2.45 -1.89
N ARG A 108 -4.91 1.57 -2.48
CA ARG A 108 -3.46 1.54 -2.20
C ARG A 108 -2.78 2.85 -2.57
N VAL A 109 -3.03 3.38 -3.77
CA VAL A 109 -2.46 4.69 -4.18
C VAL A 109 -2.90 5.79 -3.24
N ASN A 110 -4.21 5.88 -2.97
CA ASN A 110 -4.75 6.92 -2.10
C ASN A 110 -4.17 6.83 -0.69
N SER A 111 -4.08 5.63 -0.11
CA SER A 111 -3.47 5.42 1.21
C SER A 111 -1.98 5.79 1.23
N THR A 112 -1.23 5.56 0.15
CA THR A 112 0.17 5.99 0.06
C THR A 112 0.27 7.53 -0.02
N VAL A 113 -0.62 8.19 -0.76
CA VAL A 113 -0.69 9.66 -0.84
C VAL A 113 -1.09 10.26 0.52
N ASP A 114 -2.09 9.69 1.18
CA ASP A 114 -2.56 10.13 2.50
C ASP A 114 -1.46 9.98 3.56
N LEU A 115 -0.73 8.86 3.55
CA LEU A 115 0.40 8.64 4.44
C LEU A 115 1.50 9.69 4.20
N ALA A 116 1.86 9.94 2.94
CA ALA A 116 2.86 10.94 2.60
C ALA A 116 2.40 12.36 2.98
N ALA A 117 1.11 12.66 2.86
CA ALA A 117 0.51 13.92 3.30
C ALA A 117 0.61 14.09 4.82
N GLN A 118 0.28 13.04 5.59
CA GLN A 118 0.42 13.03 7.05
C GLN A 118 1.87 13.26 7.49
N ILE A 119 2.83 12.61 6.82
CA ILE A 119 4.27 12.79 7.08
C ILE A 119 4.72 14.23 6.77
N LYS A 120 4.15 14.86 5.74
CA LYS A 120 4.40 16.27 5.39
C LYS A 120 3.69 17.25 6.35
N GLY A 121 2.80 16.78 7.21
CA GLY A 121 2.00 17.62 8.10
C GLY A 121 0.83 18.33 7.42
N LEU A 122 0.36 17.80 6.28
CA LEU A 122 -0.84 18.31 5.61
C LEU A 122 -2.09 17.77 6.31
N GLU A 123 -2.99 18.67 6.67
CA GLU A 123 -4.32 18.32 7.19
C GLU A 123 -5.35 18.29 6.05
N GLY A 124 -6.11 17.20 5.95
CA GLY A 124 -7.16 17.02 4.94
C GLY A 124 -6.74 16.23 3.71
N ALA A 125 -7.57 16.28 2.67
CA ALA A 125 -7.33 15.52 1.44
C ALA A 125 -6.08 16.05 0.71
N ALA A 126 -5.24 15.14 0.23
CA ALA A 126 -4.06 15.46 -0.56
C ALA A 126 -4.12 14.84 -1.94
N LYS A 127 -3.32 15.36 -2.87
CA LYS A 127 -3.12 14.80 -4.20
C LYS A 127 -1.63 14.68 -4.51
N LEU A 128 -1.32 13.68 -5.31
CA LEU A 128 0.00 13.48 -5.90
C LEU A 128 0.19 14.44 -7.08
N ASP A 129 1.33 15.12 -7.11
CA ASP A 129 1.76 15.95 -8.23
C ASP A 129 3.12 15.47 -8.73
N LEU A 130 3.18 15.00 -9.97
CA LEU A 130 4.38 14.45 -10.62
C LEU A 130 4.89 15.45 -11.67
N ASP A 131 6.01 16.13 -11.38
CA ASP A 131 6.71 16.94 -12.38
C ASP A 131 7.67 16.08 -13.19
N MET A 132 7.17 15.63 -14.33
CA MET A 132 7.88 14.75 -15.26
C MET A 132 8.89 15.49 -16.16
N LYS A 133 9.01 16.82 -16.07
CA LYS A 133 9.95 17.58 -16.92
C LYS A 133 11.41 17.27 -16.62
N GLY A 134 11.71 16.94 -15.36
CA GLY A 134 13.05 16.61 -14.88
C GLY A 134 13.37 15.11 -14.91
N TYR A 135 12.51 14.27 -15.50
CA TYR A 135 12.76 12.84 -15.55
C TYR A 135 13.97 12.54 -16.44
N ASP A 136 14.92 11.80 -15.89
CA ASP A 136 16.01 11.23 -16.68
C ASP A 136 15.50 10.08 -17.57
N GLN A 137 16.39 9.57 -18.41
CA GLN A 137 16.06 8.50 -19.35
C GLN A 137 15.65 7.21 -18.61
N GLU A 138 16.27 6.89 -17.48
CA GLU A 138 15.96 5.67 -16.73
C GLU A 138 14.57 5.73 -16.10
N ARG A 139 14.21 6.84 -15.45
CA ARG A 139 12.89 7.04 -14.86
C ARG A 139 11.82 7.14 -15.94
N THR A 140 12.11 7.81 -17.06
CA THR A 140 11.23 7.83 -18.23
C THR A 140 10.97 6.40 -18.75
N SER A 141 12.02 5.59 -18.87
CA SER A 141 11.90 4.18 -19.29
C SER A 141 11.05 3.37 -18.30
N ARG A 142 11.28 3.49 -16.98
CA ARG A 142 10.47 2.79 -15.96
C ARG A 142 9.00 3.19 -16.01
N MET A 143 8.73 4.48 -16.16
CA MET A 143 7.36 5.00 -16.31
C MET A 143 6.70 4.40 -17.55
N LEU A 144 7.38 4.43 -18.71
CA LEU A 144 6.86 3.85 -19.94
C LEU A 144 6.61 2.34 -19.81
N GLN A 145 7.53 1.59 -19.20
CA GLN A 145 7.33 0.15 -18.95
C GLN A 145 6.05 -0.12 -18.13
N SER A 146 5.78 0.70 -17.11
CA SER A 146 4.57 0.56 -16.31
C SER A 146 3.29 0.77 -17.15
N VAL A 147 3.31 1.74 -18.06
CA VAL A 147 2.17 2.07 -18.93
C VAL A 147 2.01 1.05 -20.06
N LEU A 148 3.12 0.67 -20.70
CA LEU A 148 3.15 -0.23 -21.86
C LEU A 148 2.69 -1.65 -21.50
N SER A 149 2.90 -2.05 -20.25
CA SER A 149 2.41 -3.32 -19.71
C SER A 149 0.89 -3.44 -19.70
N GLU A 150 0.18 -2.30 -19.71
CA GLU A 150 -1.28 -2.23 -19.51
C GLU A 150 -1.77 -2.90 -18.21
N GLU A 151 -0.87 -3.16 -17.26
CA GLU A 151 -1.17 -3.77 -15.96
C GLU A 151 -1.35 -2.67 -14.91
N PRO A 152 -2.54 -2.54 -14.29
CA PRO A 152 -2.77 -1.49 -13.31
C PRO A 152 -1.86 -1.61 -12.09
N GLN A 153 -1.48 -2.84 -11.71
CA GLN A 153 -0.56 -3.12 -10.61
C GLN A 153 0.81 -2.45 -10.83
N ARG A 154 1.38 -2.54 -12.03
CA ARG A 154 2.69 -1.95 -12.36
C ARG A 154 2.67 -0.43 -12.30
N ILE A 155 1.55 0.19 -12.70
CA ILE A 155 1.37 1.65 -12.57
C ILE A 155 1.32 2.03 -11.09
N VAL A 156 0.55 1.31 -10.28
CA VAL A 156 0.50 1.55 -8.83
C VAL A 156 1.86 1.36 -8.18
N ASP A 157 2.59 0.30 -8.51
CA ASP A 157 3.93 0.06 -7.94
C ASP A 157 4.92 1.15 -8.35
N PHE A 158 4.86 1.63 -9.60
CA PHE A 158 5.63 2.80 -10.04
C PHE A 158 5.30 4.03 -9.20
N LEU A 159 4.01 4.38 -9.05
CA LEU A 159 3.59 5.55 -8.26
C LEU A 159 3.99 5.44 -6.78
N VAL A 160 3.81 4.26 -6.17
CA VAL A 160 4.21 4.01 -4.78
C VAL A 160 5.73 4.13 -4.62
N SER A 161 6.51 3.64 -5.59
CA SER A 161 7.96 3.80 -5.60
C SER A 161 8.37 5.28 -5.70
N GLU A 162 7.75 6.06 -6.58
CA GLU A 162 8.02 7.49 -6.73
C GLU A 162 7.69 8.26 -5.45
N ILE A 163 6.57 7.95 -4.78
CA ILE A 163 6.23 8.54 -3.48
C ILE A 163 7.22 8.11 -2.40
N GLY A 164 7.60 6.83 -2.38
CA GLY A 164 8.54 6.28 -1.39
C GLY A 164 9.94 6.89 -1.49
N GLU A 165 10.43 7.15 -2.71
CA GLU A 165 11.69 7.85 -2.95
C GLU A 165 11.60 9.32 -2.51
N ALA A 166 10.44 9.96 -2.67
CA ALA A 166 10.21 11.35 -2.28
C ALA A 166 9.94 11.55 -0.78
N ALA A 167 9.41 10.53 -0.09
CA ALA A 167 8.92 10.65 1.28
C ALA A 167 9.97 11.19 2.28
N PRO A 168 11.25 10.79 2.22
CA PRO A 168 12.29 11.37 3.09
C PRO A 168 12.44 12.88 2.89
N ASP A 169 12.49 13.33 1.64
CA ASP A 169 12.69 14.74 1.28
C ASP A 169 11.45 15.61 1.58
N LEU A 170 10.25 15.01 1.54
CA LEU A 170 8.97 15.70 1.77
C LEU A 170 8.53 15.74 3.24
N SER A 171 9.27 15.10 4.16
CA SER A 171 8.88 14.98 5.57
C SER A 171 8.98 16.27 6.38
N TYR A 172 8.07 16.46 7.36
CA TYR A 172 8.02 17.57 8.36
C TYR A 172 8.82 18.86 8.03
N GLY A 173 8.37 19.60 7.00
CA GLY A 173 8.97 20.89 6.61
C GLY A 173 10.18 20.79 5.68
N GLY A 174 10.38 19.61 5.06
CA GLY A 174 11.34 19.38 3.99
C GLY A 174 11.01 20.16 2.71
N LEU A 175 11.47 19.65 1.57
CA LEU A 175 11.27 20.33 0.29
C LEU A 175 9.79 20.33 -0.11
N ASP A 176 9.34 21.39 -0.78
CA ASP A 176 7.99 21.42 -1.36
C ASP A 176 7.79 20.32 -2.41
N ARG A 177 8.87 19.99 -3.13
CA ARG A 177 9.00 18.95 -4.14
C ARG A 177 10.33 18.22 -3.96
N ALA A 178 10.30 16.89 -4.02
CA ALA A 178 11.50 16.07 -3.96
C ALA A 178 12.32 16.17 -5.26
N PRO A 179 13.63 15.84 -5.25
CA PRO A 179 14.48 15.86 -6.43
C PRO A 179 13.99 14.97 -7.57
N ASN A 180 13.22 13.93 -7.24
CA ASN A 180 12.60 13.06 -8.23
C ASN A 180 11.39 13.69 -8.95
N GLY A 181 11.02 14.92 -8.61
CA GLY A 181 9.91 15.64 -9.23
C GLY A 181 8.57 15.42 -8.54
N VAL A 182 8.51 14.65 -7.44
CA VAL A 182 7.25 14.34 -6.75
C VAL A 182 6.94 15.39 -5.69
N ALA A 183 5.68 15.82 -5.62
CA ALA A 183 5.14 16.63 -4.55
C ALA A 183 3.80 16.08 -4.07
N ILE A 184 3.55 16.22 -2.77
CA ILE A 184 2.22 16.02 -2.18
C ILE A 184 1.66 17.40 -1.86
N VAL A 185 0.50 17.70 -2.44
CA VAL A 185 -0.14 19.02 -2.33
C VAL A 185 -1.58 18.88 -1.84
N PRO A 186 -2.15 19.90 -1.17
CA PRO A 186 -3.55 19.88 -0.77
C PRO A 186 -4.48 19.64 -1.98
N ASN A 187 -5.45 18.76 -1.80
CA ASN A 187 -6.52 18.59 -2.76
C ASN A 187 -7.61 19.62 -2.48
N THR A 188 -7.55 20.77 -3.17
CA THR A 188 -8.51 21.87 -3.02
C THR A 188 -9.84 21.62 -3.72
N LEU A 189 -10.15 20.37 -4.09
CA LEU A 189 -11.48 20.02 -4.56
C LEU A 189 -12.46 20.22 -3.39
N PRO A 190 -13.60 20.90 -3.60
CA PRO A 190 -14.58 21.11 -2.55
C PRO A 190 -14.99 19.74 -2.00
N ALA A 191 -14.96 19.61 -0.67
CA ALA A 191 -15.40 18.39 0.01
C ALA A 191 -16.78 17.99 -0.53
N PRO A 192 -17.04 16.68 -0.76
CA PRO A 192 -18.37 16.25 -1.16
C PRO A 192 -19.35 16.81 -0.14
N ALA A 193 -20.32 17.60 -0.64
CA ALA A 193 -21.27 18.32 0.18
C ALA A 193 -21.83 17.36 1.22
N THR A 194 -21.59 17.66 2.49
CA THR A 194 -22.16 16.92 3.61
C THR A 194 -23.67 16.91 3.37
N ALA A 195 -24.24 15.72 3.17
CA ALA A 195 -25.67 15.57 2.94
C ALA A 195 -26.38 16.35 4.04
N ALA A 196 -27.19 17.34 3.62
CA ALA A 196 -27.98 18.14 4.54
C ALA A 196 -28.76 17.19 5.46
N PRO A 197 -28.81 17.46 6.78
CA PRO A 197 -29.61 16.63 7.67
C PRO A 197 -31.05 16.61 7.17
N PRO A 198 -31.75 15.47 7.25
CA PRO A 198 -33.13 15.37 6.80
C PRO A 198 -33.96 16.42 7.56
N THR A 199 -34.57 17.34 6.81
CA THR A 199 -35.61 18.21 7.35
C THR A 199 -36.79 17.31 7.72
N ASP A 200 -37.03 17.16 9.01
CA ASP A 200 -38.21 16.52 9.57
C ASP A 200 -39.45 17.31 9.13
N PRO A 201 -40.45 16.70 8.46
CA PRO A 201 -41.70 17.38 8.16
C PRO A 201 -42.57 17.42 9.42
N GLU A 202 -42.90 18.65 9.83
CA GLU A 202 -43.87 18.99 10.89
C GLU A 202 -45.30 18.55 10.55
#